data_AF-A0A2N2IHN1-F1
#
_entry.id   AF-A0A2N2IHN1-F1
#
_cell.length_a   1.000
_cell.length_b   1.000
_cell.length_c   1.000
_cell.angle_alpha   90.00
_cell.angle_beta   90.00
_cell.angle_gamma   90.00
#
_symmetry.space_group_name_H-M   'P 1'
#
loop_
_entity.id
_entity.type
_entity.pdbx_description
1 polymer ?
#
loop_
_entity_poly.entity_id
_entity_poly.type
_entity_poly.pdbx_seq_one_letter_code
_entity_poly.pdbx_strand_id
1 'polypeptide(L)'
;MLGTFTIIMGVMLFAGPASALCYRFSLAGSEVGVCVKGDSFADRKKAQAICKKGENKDCGNITSTSSSCHSNSNRCYNENGEKKRDLSGY
;
A
#
# COMPACT_ATOMS: atom_id res chain seq x y z
N MET A 1 -49.84 -1.04 23.52
CA MET A 1 -49.58 0.32 23.00
C MET A 1 -48.17 0.71 23.39
N LEU A 2 -47.40 1.26 22.43
CA LEU A 2 -46.07 1.88 22.53
C LEU A 2 -44.95 0.95 23.01
N GLY A 3 -43.97 0.50 22.21
CA GLY A 3 -43.39 1.08 21.00
C GLY A 3 -42.20 1.96 21.36
N THR A 4 -41.02 1.38 21.58
CA THR A 4 -39.75 2.11 21.60
C THR A 4 -38.86 1.58 20.48
N PHE A 5 -38.79 2.39 19.43
CA PHE A 5 -37.92 2.24 18.26
C PHE A 5 -36.45 2.31 18.67
N THR A 6 -35.70 1.24 18.44
CA THR A 6 -34.23 1.24 18.53
C THR A 6 -33.69 1.96 17.30
N ILE A 7 -33.25 3.21 17.45
CA ILE A 7 -32.51 3.93 16.39
C ILE A 7 -31.08 3.41 16.38
N ILE A 8 -30.83 2.39 15.55
CA ILE A 8 -29.49 1.95 15.22
C ILE A 8 -28.97 2.93 14.18
N MET A 9 -28.33 4.00 14.65
CA MET A 9 -27.66 4.97 13.80
C MET A 9 -26.44 4.29 13.17
N GLY A 10 -26.65 3.65 12.03
CA GLY A 10 -25.61 3.00 11.24
C GLY A 10 -24.61 4.04 10.79
N VAL A 11 -23.40 3.99 11.37
CA VAL A 11 -22.24 4.69 10.83
C VAL A 11 -21.96 4.07 9.47
N MET A 12 -22.44 4.70 8.39
CA MET A 12 -21.97 4.41 7.06
C MET A 12 -20.52 4.89 6.99
N LEU A 13 -19.60 3.98 7.33
CA LEU A 13 -18.20 4.12 6.96
C LEU A 13 -18.17 4.10 5.44
N PHE A 14 -18.17 5.28 4.83
CA PHE A 14 -17.75 5.46 3.45
C PHE A 14 -16.27 5.08 3.38
N ALA A 15 -16.00 3.78 3.28
CA ALA A 15 -14.78 3.29 2.70
C ALA A 15 -14.82 3.71 1.23
N GLY A 16 -14.35 4.93 0.94
CA GLY A 16 -13.93 5.28 -0.40
C GLY A 16 -12.98 4.21 -0.92
N PRO A 17 -12.86 4.05 -2.25
CA PRO A 17 -11.94 3.07 -2.81
C PRO A 17 -10.58 3.32 -2.18
N ALA A 18 -10.12 2.36 -1.36
CA ALA A 18 -8.76 2.37 -0.86
C ALA A 18 -7.90 2.39 -2.11
N SER A 19 -7.34 3.56 -2.43
CA SER A 19 -6.47 3.76 -3.58
C SER A 19 -5.23 2.93 -3.32
N ALA A 20 -5.27 1.67 -3.71
CA ALA A 20 -4.13 0.81 -3.58
C ALA A 20 -3.08 1.30 -4.58
N LEU A 21 -1.83 1.32 -4.14
CA LEU A 21 -0.75 1.95 -4.88
C LEU A 21 0.54 1.19 -4.64
N CYS A 22 1.33 1.12 -5.70
CA CYS A 22 2.71 0.68 -5.73
C CYS A 22 3.63 1.89 -5.71
N TYR A 23 4.40 2.01 -4.63
CA TYR A 23 5.35 3.08 -4.40
C TYR A 23 6.73 2.70 -4.91
N ARG A 24 7.36 3.62 -5.63
CA ARG A 24 8.79 3.57 -5.99
C ARG A 24 9.57 4.55 -5.13
N PHE A 25 10.83 4.22 -4.87
CA PHE A 25 11.67 5.00 -3.97
C PHE A 25 12.99 5.44 -4.63
N SER A 26 13.51 6.60 -4.22
CA SER A 26 14.67 7.23 -4.85
C SER A 26 15.98 6.45 -4.70
N LEU A 27 16.20 5.77 -3.58
CA LEU A 27 17.45 5.07 -3.26
C LEU A 27 17.34 3.54 -3.39
N ALA A 28 16.13 3.02 -3.56
CA ALA A 28 15.90 1.58 -3.72
C ALA A 28 16.36 1.06 -5.10
N GLY A 29 16.24 1.90 -6.14
CA GLY A 29 16.48 1.56 -7.53
C GLY A 29 15.17 1.35 -8.29
N SER A 30 15.17 1.57 -9.60
CA SER A 30 13.95 1.61 -10.42
C SER A 30 13.15 0.30 -10.44
N GLU A 31 13.80 -0.83 -10.17
CA GLU A 31 13.17 -2.15 -10.12
C GLU A 31 12.49 -2.47 -8.78
N VAL A 32 12.72 -1.65 -7.74
CA VAL A 32 12.16 -1.86 -6.41
C VAL A 32 10.87 -1.07 -6.25
N GLY A 33 9.78 -1.77 -5.95
CA GLY A 33 8.50 -1.15 -5.67
C GLY A 33 7.78 -1.86 -4.53
N VAL A 34 6.97 -1.11 -3.78
CA VAL A 34 6.16 -1.67 -2.68
C VAL A 34 4.70 -1.32 -2.89
N CYS A 35 3.85 -2.33 -3.02
CA CYS A 35 2.41 -2.20 -3.23
C CYS A 35 1.65 -2.39 -1.92
N VAL A 36 0.85 -1.40 -1.54
CA VAL A 36 -0.01 -1.44 -0.35
C VAL A 36 -1.41 -0.96 -0.71
N LYS A 37 -2.40 -1.39 0.09
CA LYS A 37 -3.79 -1.02 -0.12
C LYS A 37 -4.13 0.28 0.62
N GLY A 38 -3.95 1.41 -0.07
CA GLY A 38 -4.25 2.75 0.43
C GLY A 38 -3.17 3.77 0.06
N ASP A 39 -3.52 5.05 0.14
CA ASP A 39 -2.59 6.19 -0.05
C ASP A 39 -2.49 7.10 1.17
N SER A 40 -2.86 6.60 2.34
CA SER A 40 -2.74 7.38 3.57
C SER A 40 -1.27 7.58 3.94
N PHE A 41 -0.99 8.57 4.78
CA PHE A 41 0.35 8.75 5.35
C PHE A 41 0.87 7.49 6.08
N ALA A 42 -0.02 6.75 6.73
CA ALA A 42 0.29 5.46 7.35
C ALA A 42 0.70 4.39 6.31
N ASP A 43 0.00 4.33 5.18
CA ASP A 43 0.29 3.38 4.09
C ASP A 43 1.64 3.66 3.44
N ARG A 44 1.94 4.95 3.21
CA ARG A 44 3.25 5.40 2.71
C ARG A 44 4.39 5.03 3.65
N LYS A 45 4.19 5.22 4.97
CA LYS A 45 5.15 4.77 6.00
C LYS A 45 5.32 3.26 6.03
N LYS A 46 4.23 2.51 5.91
CA LYS A 46 4.24 1.04 5.82
C LYS A 46 5.04 0.60 4.59
N ALA A 47 4.82 1.23 3.44
CA ALA A 47 5.55 0.93 2.21
C ALA A 47 7.06 1.20 2.36
N GLN A 48 7.45 2.33 2.95
CA GLN A 48 8.85 2.63 3.27
C GLN A 48 9.49 1.59 4.19
N ALA A 49 8.78 1.16 5.25
CA ALA A 49 9.28 0.16 6.19
C ALA A 49 9.49 -1.20 5.52
N ILE A 50 8.57 -1.61 4.65
CA ILE A 50 8.69 -2.84 3.85
C ILE A 50 9.90 -2.77 2.93
N CYS A 51 10.08 -1.65 2.21
CA CYS A 51 11.23 -1.46 1.34
C CYS A 51 12.54 -1.57 2.15
N LYS A 52 12.64 -0.83 3.26
CA LYS A 52 13.83 -0.84 4.12
C LYS A 52 14.19 -2.22 4.63
N LYS A 53 13.18 -3.00 5.04
CA LYS A 53 13.36 -4.38 5.50
C LYS A 53 13.75 -5.33 4.37
N GLY A 54 13.08 -5.24 3.22
CA GLY A 54 13.29 -6.13 2.08
C GLY A 54 14.63 -5.94 1.37
N GLU A 55 15.10 -4.69 1.34
CA GLU A 55 16.32 -4.25 0.68
C GLU A 55 17.51 -4.14 1.64
N ASN A 56 17.27 -4.23 2.95
CA ASN A 56 18.26 -4.05 4.01
C ASN A 56 19.03 -2.71 3.94
N LYS A 57 18.41 -1.68 3.35
CA LYS A 57 18.98 -0.33 3.19
C LYS A 57 17.89 0.72 3.27
N ASP A 58 18.27 1.97 3.45
CA ASP A 58 17.31 3.06 3.29
C ASP A 58 16.88 3.19 1.83
N CYS A 59 15.57 3.23 1.60
CA CYS A 59 15.00 3.34 0.27
C CYS A 59 14.79 4.80 -0.16
N GLY A 60 14.90 5.76 0.74
CA GLY A 60 14.68 7.17 0.49
C GLY A 60 13.19 7.54 0.40
N ASN A 61 12.95 8.68 -0.23
CA ASN A 61 11.61 9.22 -0.42
C ASN A 61 10.88 8.49 -1.57
N ILE A 62 9.56 8.48 -1.49
CA ILE A 62 8.70 8.05 -2.59
C ILE A 62 8.90 9.01 -3.76
N THR A 63 9.21 8.47 -4.93
CA THR A 63 9.42 9.23 -6.17
C THR A 63 8.25 9.13 -7.12
N SER A 64 7.54 8.00 -7.11
CA SER A 64 6.43 7.75 -8.02
C SER A 64 5.48 6.71 -7.43
N THR A 65 4.23 6.79 -7.87
CA THR A 65 3.18 5.83 -7.56
C THR A 65 2.65 5.22 -8.84
N SER A 66 2.23 3.96 -8.79
CA SER A 66 1.66 3.24 -9.93
C SER A 66 0.65 2.23 -9.42
N SER A 67 -0.27 1.76 -10.26
CA SER A 67 -1.24 0.72 -9.87
C SER A 67 -0.71 -0.72 -10.04
N SER A 68 0.56 -0.83 -10.40
CA SER A 68 1.26 -2.08 -10.58
C SER A 68 2.76 -1.90 -10.37
N CYS A 69 3.42 -3.01 -10.09
CA CYS A 69 4.86 -3.12 -10.00
C CYS A 69 5.30 -4.31 -10.84
N HIS A 70 6.26 -4.08 -11.72
CA HIS A 70 6.95 -5.11 -12.47
C HIS A 70 8.46 -5.00 -12.24
N SER A 71 9.10 -6.13 -11.94
CA SER A 71 10.52 -6.22 -11.63
C SER A 71 11.10 -7.53 -12.15
N ASN A 72 12.12 -7.47 -13.01
CA ASN A 72 12.76 -8.69 -13.53
C ASN A 72 13.55 -9.42 -12.45
N SER A 73 13.92 -8.71 -11.38
CA SER A 73 14.68 -9.21 -10.24
C SER A 73 13.82 -9.69 -9.06
N ASN A 74 12.49 -9.82 -9.23
CA ASN A 74 11.54 -10.14 -8.15
C ASN A 74 11.58 -9.14 -6.97
N ARG A 75 11.70 -7.84 -7.25
CA ARG A 75 11.81 -6.78 -6.23
C ARG A 75 10.54 -5.94 -6.07
N CYS A 76 9.40 -6.50 -6.46
CA CYS A 76 8.10 -5.95 -6.09
C CYS A 76 7.65 -6.57 -4.78
N TYR A 77 7.43 -5.74 -3.76
CA TYR A 77 7.00 -6.17 -2.44
C TYR A 77 5.53 -5.89 -2.27
N ASN A 78 4.76 -6.85 -1.76
CA ASN A 78 3.39 -6.59 -1.34
C ASN A 78 3.34 -6.03 0.09
N GLU A 79 2.14 -5.80 0.60
CA GLU A 79 1.87 -5.28 1.94
C GLU A 79 2.40 -6.15 3.10
N ASN A 80 2.73 -7.42 2.82
CA ASN A 80 3.32 -8.36 3.77
C ASN A 80 4.86 -8.40 3.68
N GLY A 81 5.45 -7.71 2.70
CA GLY A 81 6.88 -7.75 2.41
C GLY A 81 7.32 -8.98 1.60
N GLU A 82 6.40 -9.67 0.95
CA GLU A 82 6.71 -10.79 0.06
C GLU A 82 7.18 -10.27 -1.30
N LYS A 83 8.28 -10.85 -1.78
CA LYS A 83 8.88 -10.55 -3.08
C LYS A 83 8.10 -11.24 -4.21
N LYS A 84 7.72 -10.47 -5.23
CA LYS A 84 7.08 -10.93 -6.45
C LYS A 84 7.73 -10.28 -7.65
N ARG A 85 7.61 -10.94 -8.81
CA ARG A 85 8.00 -10.37 -10.11
C ARG A 85 7.02 -9.29 -10.56
N ASP A 86 5.74 -9.56 -10.33
CA ASP A 86 4.64 -8.74 -10.80
C ASP A 86 3.60 -8.59 -9.68
N LEU A 87 3.12 -7.38 -9.49
CA LEU A 87 2.00 -7.04 -8.61
C LEU A 87 1.11 -6.08 -9.41
N SER A 88 -0.18 -6.40 -9.49
CA SER A 88 -1.17 -5.61 -10.20
C SER A 88 -2.49 -5.59 -9.43
N GLY A 89 -3.35 -4.62 -9.75
CA GLY A 89 -4.62 -4.45 -9.04
C GLY A 89 -4.47 -3.80 -7.66
N TYR A 90 -3.42 -3.00 -7.50
CA TYR A 90 -3.30 -2.06 -6.40
C TYR A 90 -3.79 -0.71 -6.94
#